data_AF-A0A365YUK7-F1
#
_entry.id   AF-A0A365YUK7-F1
#
_cell.length_a   1.000
_cell.length_b   1.000
_cell.length_c   1.000
_cell.angle_alpha   90.00
_cell.angle_beta   90.00
_cell.angle_gamma   90.00
#
_symmetry.space_group_name_H-M   'P 1'
#
loop_
_entity.id
_entity.type
_entity.pdbx_description
1 polymer ?
#
loop_
_entity_poly.entity_id
_entity_poly.type
_entity_poly.pdbx_seq_one_letter_code
_entity_poly.pdbx_strand_id
1 'polypeptide(L)'
;RSSGVSLIIRSAVYWTLPALHPGLDPRTLFGLLPKIRDAAFCLVAALSMMRDSEIHEIRRGAVVEHYNAPAIASHLDKGHRGRPGKHWWITEPAAEAITVAEAVSVHDERVFAPMKRPDRDETVHGDRMLDAFIATVNANRHWTGLEEIPQGRVRPHMFRRTMAMLTDQFPGSEIALGLQLKHVATRALANRSTQGYAAPDTQWADLLDTAVEAVRFRRFKELFGQHKAGKPIGYGPGADRVKEVFDDITATVKAHGGDARIEEDLLRKARITIRFGMLNHCLFDQSNPAGAVCLENAVLPEGHTGPLEDRCRPDRCRNSLIGVEHVAIHDSHRRTQLKLLETRRLPAPRQALIRREIERVDAVLAHVRKEERS
;
A
#
# COMPACT_ATOMS: atom_id res chain seq x y z
N ARG A 1 0.90 29.54 2.71
CA ARG A 1 -0.34 30.03 3.38
C ARG A 1 -0.50 29.25 4.68
N SER A 2 0.38 29.49 5.64
CA SER A 2 0.75 28.53 6.69
C SER A 2 0.95 29.26 8.02
N SER A 3 -0.05 30.03 8.43
CA SER A 3 0.02 30.86 9.64
C SER A 3 -1.23 30.82 10.54
N GLY A 4 -2.27 30.06 10.18
CA GLY A 4 -3.52 30.01 10.97
C GLY A 4 -3.54 28.95 12.09
N VAL A 5 -2.93 27.78 11.88
CA VAL A 5 -3.07 26.63 12.81
C VAL A 5 -2.08 26.69 13.97
N SER A 6 -0.89 27.27 13.76
CA SER A 6 0.15 27.38 14.79
C SER A 6 -0.22 28.37 15.92
N LEU A 7 -1.08 29.36 15.63
CA LEU A 7 -1.49 30.38 16.60
C LEU A 7 -2.57 29.88 17.57
N ILE A 8 -3.42 28.93 17.15
CA ILE A 8 -4.52 28.42 18.00
C ILE A 8 -3.98 27.51 19.12
N ILE A 9 -2.87 26.79 18.87
CA ILE A 9 -2.31 25.84 19.85
C ILE A 9 -1.33 26.52 20.82
N ARG A 10 -0.58 27.55 20.38
CA ARG A 10 0.41 28.24 21.24
C ARG A 10 -0.17 29.36 22.10
N SER A 11 -1.36 29.89 21.80
CA SER A 11 -1.99 30.97 22.58
C SER A 11 -2.88 30.48 23.73
N ALA A 12 -3.05 29.18 23.91
CA ALA A 12 -3.97 28.58 24.90
C ALA A 12 -3.44 28.55 26.35
N VAL A 13 -2.44 29.38 26.69
CA VAL A 13 -1.86 29.47 28.05
C VAL A 13 -2.51 30.60 28.87
N TYR A 14 -3.39 31.43 28.29
CA TYR A 14 -4.11 32.47 29.04
C TYR A 14 -5.63 32.29 28.95
N TRP A 15 -6.19 31.82 30.07
CA TRP A 15 -7.54 32.00 30.63
C TRP A 15 -8.73 32.42 29.73
N THR A 16 -9.84 31.68 29.91
CA THR A 16 -11.25 31.98 29.58
C THR A 16 -11.65 32.00 28.10
N LEU A 17 -11.73 30.81 27.49
CA LEU A 17 -12.61 30.59 26.33
C LEU A 17 -13.80 29.70 26.75
N PRO A 18 -15.04 30.03 26.38
CA PRO A 18 -16.18 29.15 26.61
C PRO A 18 -15.96 27.84 25.84
N ALA A 19 -16.31 26.71 26.47
CA ALA A 19 -16.04 25.37 25.95
C ALA A 19 -16.42 25.26 24.47
N LEU A 20 -15.43 25.01 23.60
CA LEU A 20 -15.65 24.59 22.23
C LEU A 20 -16.35 23.23 22.31
N HIS A 21 -17.69 23.19 22.21
CA HIS A 21 -18.54 22.00 22.32
C HIS A 21 -18.77 21.47 23.75
N PRO A 22 -20.03 21.18 24.14
CA PRO A 22 -20.33 20.49 25.41
C PRO A 22 -19.71 19.08 25.36
N GLY A 23 -18.57 18.90 26.02
CA GLY A 23 -17.81 17.64 26.03
C GLY A 23 -16.31 17.78 25.75
N LEU A 24 -15.84 18.92 25.24
CA LEU A 24 -14.42 19.21 25.06
C LEU A 24 -14.01 20.35 25.99
N ASP A 25 -13.99 20.07 27.29
CA ASP A 25 -13.34 20.98 28.22
C ASP A 25 -11.80 20.93 28.04
N PRO A 26 -11.05 21.96 28.47
CA PRO A 26 -9.61 22.03 28.29
C PRO A 26 -8.84 20.79 28.81
N ARG A 27 -9.34 20.12 29.86
CA ARG A 27 -8.69 18.91 30.40
C ARG A 27 -8.92 17.72 29.48
N THR A 28 -10.13 17.54 28.96
CA THR A 28 -10.41 16.52 27.95
C THR A 28 -9.56 16.74 26.69
N LEU A 29 -9.43 17.98 26.22
CA LEU A 29 -8.56 18.36 25.10
C LEU A 29 -7.09 17.99 25.35
N PHE A 30 -6.56 18.32 26.53
CA PHE A 30 -5.17 17.98 26.89
C PHE A 30 -4.94 16.46 26.90
N GLY A 31 -5.94 15.68 27.34
CA GLY A 31 -5.91 14.22 27.29
C GLY A 31 -5.99 13.61 25.89
N LEU A 32 -6.45 14.35 24.89
CA LEU A 32 -6.54 13.90 23.49
C LEU A 32 -5.21 14.05 22.73
N LEU A 33 -4.38 15.02 23.08
CA LEU A 33 -3.08 15.25 22.44
C LEU A 33 -2.19 13.98 22.39
N PRO A 34 -1.95 13.25 23.50
CA PRO A 34 -1.14 12.04 23.44
C PRO A 34 -1.78 10.94 22.60
N LYS A 35 -3.11 10.85 22.59
CA LYS A 35 -3.85 9.86 21.78
C LYS A 35 -3.69 10.13 20.29
N ILE A 36 -3.73 11.40 19.87
CA ILE A 36 -3.50 11.82 18.48
C ILE A 36 -2.05 11.52 18.06
N ARG A 37 -1.07 11.82 18.93
CA ARG A 37 0.33 11.45 18.69
C ARG A 37 0.50 9.94 18.53
N ASP A 38 -0.14 9.15 19.39
CA ASP A 38 -0.04 7.69 19.36
C ASP A 38 -0.69 7.10 18.10
N ALA A 39 -1.83 7.65 17.67
CA ALA A 39 -2.45 7.29 16.39
C ALA A 39 -1.58 7.63 15.18
N ALA A 40 -0.98 8.83 15.17
CA ALA A 40 -0.06 9.24 14.12
C ALA A 40 1.20 8.35 14.08
N PHE A 41 1.72 7.97 15.25
CA PHE A 41 2.83 7.02 15.35
C PHE A 41 2.48 5.65 14.75
N CYS A 42 1.29 5.10 15.03
CA CYS A 42 0.82 3.86 14.42
C CYS A 42 0.87 3.94 12.88
N LEU A 43 0.34 5.01 12.29
CA LEU A 43 0.34 5.20 10.84
C LEU A 43 1.76 5.33 10.26
N VAL A 44 2.63 6.10 10.91
CA VAL A 44 4.02 6.24 10.48
C VAL A 44 4.75 4.90 10.57
N ALA A 45 4.59 4.15 11.67
CA ALA A 45 5.20 2.84 11.84
C ALA A 45 4.69 1.82 10.81
N ALA A 46 3.41 1.86 10.47
CA ALA A 46 2.79 1.00 9.48
C ALA A 46 3.23 1.31 8.04
N LEU A 47 3.32 2.58 7.67
CA LEU A 47 3.42 2.98 6.26
C LEU A 47 4.83 3.40 5.82
N SER A 48 5.69 3.85 6.74
CA SER A 48 7.05 4.27 6.39
C SER A 48 8.05 3.11 6.29
N MET A 49 7.70 1.96 6.86
CA MET A 49 8.61 0.84 7.11
C MET A 49 9.86 1.24 7.92
N MET A 50 9.89 2.37 8.63
CA MET A 50 11.03 2.77 9.46
C MET A 50 11.16 1.88 10.71
N ARG A 51 12.38 1.75 11.27
CA ARG A 51 12.52 1.15 12.61
C ARG A 51 12.00 2.11 13.67
N ASP A 52 11.56 1.54 14.79
CA ASP A 52 11.12 2.29 15.98
C ASP A 52 12.10 3.42 16.36
N SER A 53 13.39 3.10 16.48
CA SER A 53 14.43 4.08 16.77
C SER A 53 14.62 5.14 15.69
N GLU A 54 14.37 4.81 14.41
CA GLU A 54 14.46 5.78 13.31
C GLU A 54 13.25 6.73 13.33
N ILE A 55 12.07 6.27 13.76
CA ILE A 55 10.86 7.09 13.90
C ILE A 55 11.02 8.11 15.05
N HIS A 56 11.61 7.69 16.17
CA HIS A 56 11.90 8.61 17.29
C HIS A 56 12.96 9.67 16.97
N GLU A 57 13.80 9.45 15.95
CA GLU A 57 14.78 10.43 15.46
C GLU A 57 14.17 11.43 14.45
N ILE A 58 12.88 11.32 14.10
CA ILE A 58 12.21 12.26 13.20
C ILE A 58 12.14 13.66 13.85
N ARG A 59 12.78 14.62 13.19
CA ARG A 59 12.77 16.03 13.56
C ARG A 59 11.61 16.78 12.93
N ARG A 60 11.26 17.92 13.52
CA ARG A 60 10.33 18.89 12.94
C ARG A 60 10.77 19.30 11.54
N GLY A 61 9.81 19.44 10.62
CA GLY A 61 10.10 19.78 9.23
C GLY A 61 10.84 18.70 8.44
N ALA A 62 10.82 17.44 8.88
CA ALA A 62 11.50 16.33 8.19
C ALA A 62 10.79 15.88 6.91
N VAL A 63 9.51 16.24 6.71
CA VAL A 63 8.79 15.90 5.47
C VAL A 63 9.25 16.82 4.34
N VAL A 64 9.85 16.24 3.31
CA VAL A 64 10.40 16.94 2.15
C VAL A 64 9.93 16.29 0.85
N GLU A 65 10.05 17.00 -0.27
CA GLU A 65 9.89 16.41 -1.58
C GLU A 65 11.23 15.86 -2.08
N HIS A 66 11.28 14.58 -2.43
CA HIS A 66 12.48 13.92 -2.95
C HIS A 66 12.13 13.05 -4.17
N TYR A 67 12.70 13.39 -5.33
CA TYR A 67 12.34 12.81 -6.63
C TYR A 67 10.82 12.88 -6.93
N ASN A 68 10.22 14.05 -6.69
CA ASN A 68 8.79 14.33 -6.91
C ASN A 68 7.84 13.43 -6.09
N ALA A 69 8.31 12.90 -4.97
CA ALA A 69 7.52 12.12 -4.03
C ALA A 69 7.79 12.58 -2.60
N PRO A 70 6.81 12.51 -1.69
CA PRO A 70 7.03 12.87 -0.30
C PRO A 70 7.99 11.87 0.35
N ALA A 71 8.93 12.42 1.14
CA ALA A 71 9.93 11.65 1.83
C ALA A 71 10.24 12.22 3.21
N ILE A 72 10.73 11.38 4.12
CA ILE A 72 11.26 11.79 5.42
C ILE A 72 12.77 11.97 5.30
N ALA A 73 13.25 13.20 5.45
CA ALA A 73 14.66 13.51 5.59
C ALA A 73 15.16 13.08 6.98
N SER A 74 16.01 12.06 7.00
CA SER A 74 16.67 11.54 8.19
C SER A 74 18.12 12.03 8.23
N HIS A 75 18.41 12.87 9.22
CA HIS A 75 19.76 13.30 9.59
C HIS A 75 20.34 12.25 10.55
N LEU A 76 20.80 11.12 10.02
CA LEU A 76 21.35 10.05 10.85
C LEU A 76 22.76 10.43 11.32
N ASP A 77 22.85 11.28 12.35
CA ASP A 77 24.08 11.67 13.05
C ASP A 77 24.51 10.59 14.05
N LYS A 78 24.47 9.31 13.68
CA LYS A 78 25.09 8.23 14.49
C LYS A 78 26.62 8.27 14.34
N GLY A 79 27.24 9.36 14.77
CA GLY A 79 28.70 9.51 14.88
C GLY A 79 29.47 9.61 13.56
N HIS A 80 28.81 9.80 12.41
CA HIS A 80 29.45 9.87 11.10
C HIS A 80 29.11 11.19 10.39
N ARG A 81 29.83 12.27 10.74
CA ARG A 81 29.71 13.57 10.06
C ARG A 81 30.00 13.40 8.56
N GLY A 82 29.14 13.97 7.70
CA GLY A 82 29.39 14.10 6.26
C GLY A 82 28.79 13.03 5.33
N ARG A 83 27.92 12.13 5.82
CA ARG A 83 27.13 11.26 4.91
C ARG A 83 25.94 12.04 4.30
N PRO A 84 25.60 11.80 3.03
CA PRO A 84 24.38 12.36 2.45
C PRO A 84 23.17 11.93 3.29
N GLY A 85 22.29 12.89 3.60
CA GLY A 85 21.07 12.66 4.37
C GLY A 85 20.25 11.52 3.77
N LYS A 86 19.68 10.68 4.62
CA LYS A 86 18.90 9.52 4.18
C LYS A 86 17.47 9.96 3.97
N HIS A 87 16.85 9.53 2.88
CA HIS A 87 15.43 9.78 2.62
C HIS A 87 14.65 8.47 2.75
N TRP A 88 13.46 8.55 3.32
CA TRP A 88 12.48 7.48 3.32
C TRP A 88 11.30 7.91 2.47
N TRP A 89 11.05 7.25 1.35
CA TRP A 89 9.84 7.52 0.59
C TRP A 89 8.63 7.10 1.41
N ILE A 90 7.63 7.96 1.44
CA ILE A 90 6.40 7.75 2.20
C ILE A 90 5.19 8.04 1.31
N THR A 91 4.02 7.59 1.76
CA THR A 91 2.74 7.96 1.15
C THR A 91 2.21 9.25 1.77
N GLU A 92 1.26 9.90 1.10
CA GLU A 92 0.60 11.11 1.59
C GLU A 92 -0.02 10.94 3.00
N PRO A 93 -0.72 9.84 3.34
CA PRO A 93 -1.23 9.63 4.70
C PRO A 93 -0.15 9.59 5.78
N ALA A 94 1.05 9.07 5.46
CA ALA A 94 2.16 9.08 6.41
C ALA A 94 2.74 10.49 6.58
N ALA A 95 2.76 11.31 5.53
CA ALA A 95 3.18 12.70 5.59
C ALA A 95 2.19 13.54 6.43
N GLU A 96 0.89 13.32 6.25
CA GLU A 96 -0.16 13.94 7.06
C GLU A 96 -0.04 13.54 8.53
N ALA A 97 0.15 12.24 8.82
CA ALA A 97 0.36 11.76 10.18
C ALA A 97 1.54 12.43 10.87
N ILE A 98 2.67 12.63 10.17
CA ILE A 98 3.82 13.37 10.71
C ILE A 98 3.47 14.82 10.98
N THR A 99 2.75 15.48 10.08
CA THR A 99 2.32 16.87 10.23
C THR A 99 1.42 17.03 11.46
N VAL A 100 0.48 16.11 11.67
CA VAL A 100 -0.41 16.08 12.84
C VAL A 100 0.39 15.82 14.13
N ALA A 101 1.30 14.84 14.12
CA ALA A 101 2.17 14.54 15.26
C ALA A 101 3.06 15.74 15.61
N GLU A 102 3.58 16.45 14.61
CA GLU A 102 4.40 17.64 14.80
C GLU A 102 3.59 18.77 15.46
N ALA A 103 2.35 18.97 15.04
CA ALA A 103 1.47 19.99 15.61
C ALA A 103 1.14 19.76 17.09
N VAL A 104 1.05 18.50 17.53
CA VAL A 104 0.76 18.15 18.94
C VAL A 104 2.02 17.89 19.78
N SER A 105 3.20 17.86 19.16
CA SER A 105 4.46 17.66 19.89
C SER A 105 4.81 18.89 20.72
N VAL A 106 5.26 18.64 21.96
CA VAL A 106 5.74 19.68 22.90
C VAL A 106 7.27 19.83 22.88
N HIS A 107 7.98 18.96 22.17
CA HIS A 107 9.43 19.00 22.09
C HIS A 107 9.88 19.96 20.99
N ASP A 108 10.98 20.68 21.22
CA ASP A 108 11.45 21.72 20.29
C ASP A 108 11.95 21.12 18.96
N GLU A 109 12.71 20.03 19.00
CA GLU A 109 13.26 19.40 17.78
C GLU A 109 12.52 18.16 17.26
N ARG A 110 11.94 17.31 18.12
CA ARG A 110 11.42 15.98 17.73
C ARG A 110 9.91 15.97 17.51
N VAL A 111 9.47 15.22 16.50
CA VAL A 111 8.04 14.98 16.22
C VAL A 111 7.44 14.03 17.24
N PHE A 112 8.14 12.95 17.56
CA PHE A 112 7.69 11.96 18.55
C PHE A 112 8.50 12.07 19.84
N ALA A 113 7.90 12.64 20.87
CA ALA A 113 8.53 12.87 22.17
C ALA A 113 7.54 12.68 23.34
N PRO A 114 8.02 12.53 24.59
CA PRO A 114 7.16 12.48 25.77
C PRO A 114 6.44 13.82 25.97
N MET A 115 5.13 13.78 26.24
CA MET A 115 4.35 15.03 26.39
C MET A 115 4.45 15.69 27.77
N LYS A 116 4.86 14.95 28.81
CA LYS A 116 4.86 15.43 30.19
C LYS A 116 6.17 16.12 30.61
N ARG A 117 7.25 15.98 29.84
CA ARG A 117 8.60 16.47 30.16
C ARG A 117 9.34 16.86 28.87
N PRO A 118 9.12 18.07 28.33
CA PRO A 118 9.70 18.49 27.05
C PRO A 118 11.21 18.72 27.11
N ASP A 119 11.77 18.92 28.31
CA ASP A 119 13.16 19.22 28.62
C ASP A 119 14.04 17.96 28.77
N ARG A 120 13.43 16.77 28.82
CA ARG A 120 14.14 15.51 28.96
C ARG A 120 14.14 14.74 27.66
N ASP A 121 15.32 14.30 27.28
CA ASP A 121 15.54 13.39 26.16
C ASP A 121 15.12 11.94 26.52
N GLU A 122 14.01 11.79 27.24
CA GLU A 122 13.43 10.51 27.64
C GLU A 122 12.88 9.82 26.38
N THR A 123 13.39 8.63 26.08
CA THR A 123 12.95 7.83 24.95
C THR A 123 11.49 7.43 25.15
N VAL A 124 10.59 7.86 24.26
CA VAL A 124 9.27 7.22 24.16
C VAL A 124 9.48 5.84 23.57
N HIS A 125 8.77 4.85 24.09
CA HIS A 125 8.81 3.51 23.51
C HIS A 125 7.60 3.32 22.61
N GLY A 126 7.84 2.98 21.34
CA GLY A 126 6.77 2.77 20.37
C GLY A 126 5.79 1.69 20.78
N ASP A 127 6.23 0.65 21.49
CA ASP A 127 5.35 -0.40 22.01
C ASP A 127 4.26 0.14 22.96
N ARG A 128 4.62 1.07 23.85
CA ARG A 128 3.66 1.73 24.75
C ARG A 128 2.68 2.62 24.00
N MET A 129 3.14 3.29 22.93
CA MET A 129 2.26 4.10 22.08
C MET A 129 1.24 3.22 21.35
N LEU A 130 1.65 2.06 20.85
CA LEU A 130 0.74 1.09 20.24
C LEU A 130 -0.26 0.54 21.26
N ASP A 131 0.20 0.11 22.44
CA ASP A 131 -0.67 -0.41 23.49
C ASP A 131 -1.68 0.67 23.95
N ALA A 132 -1.26 1.93 24.08
CA ALA A 132 -2.12 3.06 24.41
C ALA A 132 -3.12 3.41 23.30
N PHE A 133 -2.72 3.31 22.03
CA PHE A 133 -3.62 3.49 20.89
C PHE A 133 -4.71 2.42 20.89
N ILE A 134 -4.35 1.14 21.03
CA ILE A 134 -5.32 0.02 21.06
C ILE A 134 -6.31 0.21 22.22
N ALA A 135 -5.80 0.50 23.43
CA ALA A 135 -6.65 0.76 24.59
C ALA A 135 -7.59 1.94 24.35
N THR A 136 -7.10 3.00 23.68
CA THR A 136 -7.91 4.17 23.32
C THR A 136 -9.01 3.78 22.32
N VAL A 137 -8.70 3.10 21.22
CA VAL A 137 -9.71 2.69 20.22
C VAL A 137 -10.80 1.84 20.89
N ASN A 138 -10.39 0.80 21.63
CA ASN A 138 -11.34 -0.15 22.24
C ASN A 138 -12.22 0.52 23.30
N ALA A 139 -11.69 1.44 24.11
CA ALA A 139 -12.48 2.18 25.09
C ALA A 139 -13.49 3.16 24.45
N ASN A 140 -13.23 3.58 23.21
CA ASN A 140 -13.96 4.65 22.52
C ASN A 140 -14.83 4.16 21.35
N ARG A 141 -14.91 2.84 21.12
CA ARG A 141 -15.67 2.20 20.02
C ARG A 141 -17.12 2.68 19.86
N HIS A 142 -17.77 3.00 20.98
CA HIS A 142 -19.18 3.39 21.02
C HIS A 142 -19.46 4.73 20.32
N TRP A 143 -18.47 5.63 20.25
CA TRP A 143 -18.60 6.91 19.57
C TRP A 143 -17.76 7.01 18.30
N THR A 144 -16.69 6.23 18.16
CA THR A 144 -15.89 6.20 16.93
C THR A 144 -16.49 5.33 15.84
N GLY A 145 -17.35 4.36 16.20
CA GLY A 145 -17.89 3.38 15.25
C GLY A 145 -16.86 2.35 14.76
N LEU A 146 -15.65 2.34 15.33
CA LEU A 146 -14.60 1.39 14.99
C LEU A 146 -14.87 0.02 15.62
N GLU A 147 -14.51 -1.03 14.91
CA GLU A 147 -14.54 -2.41 15.44
C GLU A 147 -13.52 -2.58 16.57
N GLU A 148 -13.81 -3.51 17.48
CA GLU A 148 -12.88 -3.86 18.55
C GLU A 148 -11.61 -4.48 17.97
N ILE A 149 -10.46 -3.91 18.32
CA ILE A 149 -9.16 -4.48 18.00
C ILE A 149 -8.94 -5.71 18.90
N PRO A 150 -8.78 -6.92 18.33
CA PRO A 150 -8.60 -8.13 19.11
C PRO A 150 -7.40 -8.07 20.06
N GLN A 151 -7.51 -8.79 21.18
CA GLN A 151 -6.39 -8.94 22.11
C GLN A 151 -5.22 -9.65 21.41
N GLY A 152 -4.04 -9.04 21.45
CA GLY A 152 -2.86 -9.56 20.78
C GLY A 152 -1.64 -8.68 20.98
N ARG A 153 -0.45 -9.25 20.79
CA ARG A 153 0.81 -8.50 20.90
C ARG A 153 1.08 -7.79 19.58
N VAL A 154 1.08 -6.47 19.57
CA VAL A 154 1.43 -5.64 18.40
C VAL A 154 2.67 -4.82 18.71
N ARG A 155 3.73 -4.92 17.90
CA ARG A 155 4.99 -4.18 18.12
C ARG A 155 5.47 -3.51 16.82
N PRO A 156 6.22 -2.40 16.88
CA PRO A 156 6.59 -1.64 15.67
C PRO A 156 7.29 -2.47 14.59
N HIS A 157 8.14 -3.42 14.97
CA HIS A 157 8.81 -4.31 14.01
C HIS A 157 7.84 -5.24 13.27
N MET A 158 6.67 -5.55 13.83
CA MET A 158 5.64 -6.35 13.17
C MET A 158 5.02 -5.58 12.01
N PHE A 159 4.71 -4.28 12.20
CA PHE A 159 4.24 -3.43 11.11
C PHE A 159 5.20 -3.40 9.93
N ARG A 160 6.50 -3.22 10.22
CA ARG A 160 7.54 -3.23 9.21
C ARG A 160 7.63 -4.58 8.48
N ARG A 161 7.46 -5.70 9.20
CA ARG A 161 7.42 -7.05 8.61
C ARG A 161 6.16 -7.25 7.77
N THR A 162 4.98 -6.96 8.30
CA THR A 162 3.70 -7.05 7.59
C THR A 162 3.72 -6.23 6.30
N MET A 163 4.19 -4.98 6.35
CA MET A 163 4.29 -4.15 5.15
C MET A 163 5.29 -4.73 4.15
N ALA A 164 6.42 -5.30 4.58
CA ALA A 164 7.34 -5.98 3.68
C ALA A 164 6.68 -7.18 2.98
N MET A 165 5.92 -7.99 3.72
CA MET A 165 5.20 -9.14 3.18
C MET A 165 4.07 -8.74 2.21
N LEU A 166 3.34 -7.67 2.53
CA LEU A 166 2.31 -7.12 1.64
C LEU A 166 2.95 -6.55 0.36
N THR A 167 4.09 -5.89 0.48
CA THR A 167 4.80 -5.29 -0.65
C THR A 167 5.45 -6.36 -1.55
N ASP A 168 5.88 -7.49 -0.98
CA ASP A 168 6.47 -8.63 -1.72
C ASP A 168 5.52 -9.21 -2.78
N GLN A 169 4.21 -8.96 -2.64
CA GLN A 169 3.22 -9.38 -3.64
C GLN A 169 3.25 -8.55 -4.93
N PHE A 170 4.04 -7.47 -4.96
CA PHE A 170 4.11 -6.55 -6.10
C PHE A 170 5.44 -6.70 -6.88
N PRO A 171 5.41 -6.47 -8.20
CA PRO A 171 6.59 -6.53 -9.06
C PRO A 171 7.71 -5.57 -8.63
N GLY A 172 8.97 -6.03 -8.66
CA GLY A 172 10.15 -5.21 -8.35
C GLY A 172 10.24 -4.78 -6.89
N SER A 173 9.38 -5.35 -6.04
CA SER A 173 9.34 -5.08 -4.61
C SER A 173 10.63 -5.45 -3.91
N GLU A 174 11.43 -6.40 -4.39
CA GLU A 174 12.70 -6.75 -3.76
C GLU A 174 13.72 -5.62 -3.86
N ILE A 175 13.67 -4.84 -4.95
CA ILE A 175 14.48 -3.64 -5.13
C ILE A 175 13.97 -2.52 -4.23
N ALA A 176 12.65 -2.29 -4.26
CA ALA A 176 11.99 -1.26 -3.48
C ALA A 176 12.14 -1.49 -1.96
N LEU A 177 11.87 -2.71 -1.49
CA LEU A 177 12.10 -3.17 -0.13
C LEU A 177 13.58 -3.16 0.21
N GLY A 178 14.47 -3.58 -0.69
CA GLY A 178 15.91 -3.48 -0.49
C GLY A 178 16.34 -2.05 -0.20
N LEU A 179 15.86 -1.08 -0.99
CA LEU A 179 16.11 0.35 -0.83
C LEU A 179 15.46 0.92 0.45
N GLN A 180 14.15 0.71 0.62
CA GLN A 180 13.36 1.23 1.74
C GLN A 180 13.83 0.67 3.07
N LEU A 181 14.05 -0.64 3.17
CA LEU A 181 14.52 -1.29 4.39
C LEU A 181 16.02 -1.09 4.64
N LYS A 182 16.75 -0.51 3.66
CA LYS A 182 18.20 -0.27 3.65
C LYS A 182 19.03 -1.57 3.68
N HIS A 183 18.54 -2.63 3.04
CA HIS A 183 19.23 -3.91 2.89
C HIS A 183 20.10 -4.00 1.61
N VAL A 184 20.21 -2.91 0.83
CA VAL A 184 21.00 -2.84 -0.43
C VAL A 184 22.49 -3.16 -0.27
N ALA A 185 23.06 -3.09 0.94
CA ALA A 185 24.48 -3.34 1.19
C ALA A 185 24.95 -4.77 0.84
N THR A 186 24.05 -5.68 0.46
CA THR A 186 24.40 -7.07 0.15
C THR A 186 23.94 -7.49 -1.25
N ARG A 187 23.94 -6.57 -2.22
CA ARG A 187 23.51 -6.86 -3.60
C ARG A 187 24.46 -7.73 -4.44
N ALA A 188 25.60 -8.15 -3.90
CA ALA A 188 26.46 -9.17 -4.51
C ALA A 188 26.18 -10.60 -4.01
N LEU A 189 25.44 -10.79 -2.90
CA LEU A 189 25.27 -12.11 -2.25
C LEU A 189 23.88 -12.38 -1.60
N ALA A 190 22.95 -11.43 -1.53
CA ALA A 190 21.74 -11.54 -0.70
C ALA A 190 20.41 -11.71 -1.43
N ASN A 191 20.28 -12.78 -2.21
CA ASN A 191 18.94 -13.36 -2.46
C ASN A 191 18.38 -14.10 -1.21
N ARG A 192 19.09 -14.13 -0.07
CA ARG A 192 18.63 -14.80 1.16
C ARG A 192 18.05 -13.90 2.25
N SER A 193 18.58 -12.70 2.50
CA SER A 193 18.20 -11.93 3.70
C SER A 193 16.89 -11.16 3.56
N THR A 194 16.61 -10.56 2.39
CA THR A 194 15.32 -9.90 2.12
C THR A 194 14.19 -10.92 2.01
N GLN A 195 14.44 -12.05 1.35
CA GLN A 195 13.54 -13.21 1.31
C GLN A 195 13.25 -13.72 2.73
N GLY A 196 14.23 -13.80 3.63
CA GLY A 196 14.01 -14.18 5.03
C GLY A 196 13.23 -13.16 5.87
N TYR A 197 13.19 -11.88 5.48
CA TYR A 197 12.40 -10.85 6.17
C TYR A 197 10.95 -10.84 5.71
N ALA A 198 10.72 -11.10 4.41
CA ALA A 198 9.40 -11.33 3.84
C ALA A 198 8.87 -12.74 4.13
N ALA A 199 9.74 -13.69 4.48
CA ALA A 199 9.34 -15.04 4.83
C ALA A 199 8.41 -15.01 6.06
N PRO A 200 7.20 -15.56 5.96
CA PRO A 200 6.34 -15.69 7.12
C PRO A 200 6.92 -16.67 8.13
N ASP A 201 6.68 -16.42 9.43
CA ASP A 201 6.72 -17.49 10.45
C ASP A 201 5.49 -18.38 10.21
N THR A 202 5.53 -19.70 10.39
CA THR A 202 4.48 -20.61 9.90
C THR A 202 3.08 -20.23 10.40
N GLN A 203 2.95 -19.88 11.69
CA GLN A 203 1.67 -19.42 12.27
C GLN A 203 1.23 -18.05 11.71
N TRP A 204 2.18 -17.16 11.40
CA TRP A 204 1.91 -15.88 10.75
C TRP A 204 1.69 -16.01 9.23
N ALA A 205 2.23 -17.06 8.60
CA ALA A 205 2.01 -17.43 7.20
C ALA A 205 0.54 -17.70 7.02
N ASP A 206 0.00 -18.61 7.84
CA ASP A 206 -1.39 -19.01 7.76
C ASP A 206 -2.34 -17.83 8.01
N LEU A 207 -2.03 -16.96 8.97
CA LEU A 207 -2.82 -15.77 9.26
C LEU A 207 -2.75 -14.73 8.13
N LEU A 208 -1.57 -14.49 7.57
CA LEU A 208 -1.40 -13.55 6.47
C LEU A 208 -2.02 -14.10 5.19
N ASP A 209 -1.77 -15.36 4.85
CA ASP A 209 -2.34 -16.04 3.70
C ASP A 209 -3.87 -16.04 3.81
N THR A 210 -4.43 -16.32 4.99
CA THR A 210 -5.88 -16.19 5.25
C THR A 210 -6.37 -14.76 5.01
N ALA A 211 -5.65 -13.75 5.49
CA ALA A 211 -6.04 -12.34 5.31
C ALA A 211 -5.94 -11.90 3.84
N VAL A 212 -4.89 -12.30 3.14
CA VAL A 212 -4.65 -12.02 1.72
C VAL A 212 -5.70 -12.72 0.86
N GLU A 213 -5.97 -13.99 1.12
CA GLU A 213 -7.03 -14.75 0.46
C GLU A 213 -8.41 -14.15 0.75
N ALA A 214 -8.66 -13.66 1.97
CA ALA A 214 -9.91 -12.95 2.29
C ALA A 214 -10.06 -11.63 1.51
N VAL A 215 -8.98 -10.87 1.33
CA VAL A 215 -8.99 -9.63 0.52
C VAL A 215 -9.18 -9.96 -0.96
N ARG A 216 -8.46 -10.95 -1.49
CA ARG A 216 -8.63 -11.43 -2.87
C ARG A 216 -10.04 -11.91 -3.12
N PHE A 217 -10.59 -12.70 -2.20
CA PHE A 217 -11.95 -13.21 -2.27
C PHE A 217 -12.98 -12.08 -2.22
N ARG A 218 -12.77 -11.05 -1.39
CA ARG A 218 -13.63 -9.86 -1.36
C ARG A 218 -13.64 -9.16 -2.72
N ARG A 219 -12.47 -8.93 -3.30
CA ARG A 219 -12.36 -8.31 -4.62
C ARG A 219 -12.98 -9.17 -5.72
N PHE A 220 -12.82 -10.48 -5.64
CA PHE A 220 -13.47 -11.43 -6.54
C PHE A 220 -15.01 -11.39 -6.42
N LYS A 221 -15.54 -11.31 -5.19
CA LYS A 221 -16.97 -11.11 -4.92
C LYS A 221 -17.49 -9.78 -5.46
N GLU A 222 -16.70 -8.71 -5.41
CA GLU A 222 -17.03 -7.42 -6.04
C GLU A 222 -17.17 -7.56 -7.56
N LEU A 223 -16.22 -8.22 -8.23
CA LEU A 223 -16.31 -8.49 -9.68
C LEU A 223 -17.56 -9.32 -10.00
N PHE A 224 -17.86 -10.35 -9.19
CA PHE A 224 -19.07 -11.15 -9.38
C PHE A 224 -20.35 -10.31 -9.22
N GLY A 225 -20.40 -9.44 -8.21
CA GLY A 225 -21.51 -8.51 -8.02
C GLY A 225 -21.68 -7.52 -9.18
N GLN A 226 -20.57 -7.02 -9.75
CA GLN A 226 -20.59 -6.19 -10.97
C GLN A 226 -21.14 -6.97 -12.17
N HIS A 227 -20.68 -8.21 -12.36
CA HIS A 227 -21.17 -9.10 -13.43
C HIS A 227 -22.67 -9.34 -13.33
N LYS A 228 -23.18 -9.68 -12.13
CA LYS A 228 -24.63 -9.85 -11.88
C LYS A 228 -25.44 -8.58 -12.16
N ALA A 229 -24.85 -7.41 -11.94
CA ALA A 229 -25.47 -6.13 -12.25
C ALA A 229 -25.37 -5.73 -13.75
N GLY A 230 -24.83 -6.61 -14.60
CA GLY A 230 -24.61 -6.34 -16.02
C GLY A 230 -23.51 -5.32 -16.30
N LYS A 231 -22.63 -5.05 -15.33
CA LYS A 231 -21.51 -4.12 -15.48
C LYS A 231 -20.27 -4.84 -16.03
N PRO A 232 -19.45 -4.18 -16.84
CA PRO A 232 -18.19 -4.75 -17.29
C PRO A 232 -17.25 -4.97 -16.10
N ILE A 233 -16.75 -6.20 -15.95
CA ILE A 233 -15.73 -6.56 -14.94
C ILE A 233 -14.30 -6.36 -15.45
N GLY A 234 -14.14 -6.19 -16.76
CA GLY A 234 -12.87 -6.04 -17.45
C GLY A 234 -12.93 -6.56 -18.88
N TYR A 235 -11.78 -6.45 -19.55
CA TYR A 235 -11.61 -6.72 -20.98
C TYR A 235 -10.49 -7.74 -21.25
N GLY A 236 -10.57 -8.40 -22.40
CA GLY A 236 -9.60 -9.36 -22.88
C GLY A 236 -9.83 -10.81 -22.42
N PRO A 237 -9.00 -11.75 -22.87
CA PRO A 237 -9.27 -13.19 -22.71
C PRO A 237 -9.33 -13.66 -21.25
N GLY A 238 -8.60 -12.99 -20.36
CA GLY A 238 -8.69 -13.26 -18.93
C GLY A 238 -10.04 -12.85 -18.34
N ALA A 239 -10.63 -11.74 -18.82
CA ALA A 239 -11.96 -11.31 -18.40
C ALA A 239 -13.03 -12.29 -18.85
N ASP A 240 -12.95 -12.77 -20.09
CA ASP A 240 -13.93 -13.70 -20.65
C ASP A 240 -13.95 -15.02 -19.88
N ARG A 241 -12.77 -15.56 -19.53
CA ARG A 241 -12.68 -16.74 -18.65
C ARG A 241 -13.32 -16.53 -17.27
N VAL A 242 -13.18 -15.33 -16.69
CA VAL A 242 -13.85 -15.03 -15.40
C VAL A 242 -15.37 -14.94 -15.59
N LYS A 243 -15.84 -14.30 -16.67
CA LYS A 243 -17.27 -14.21 -17.00
C LYS A 243 -17.89 -15.60 -17.19
N GLU A 244 -17.23 -16.49 -17.92
CA GLU A 244 -17.67 -17.88 -18.11
C GLU A 244 -17.88 -18.60 -16.76
N VAL A 245 -16.90 -18.49 -15.85
CA VAL A 245 -17.05 -19.10 -14.51
C VAL A 245 -18.18 -18.44 -13.71
N PHE A 246 -18.36 -17.12 -13.82
CA PHE A 246 -19.47 -16.43 -13.16
C PHE A 246 -20.84 -16.83 -13.72
N ASP A 247 -20.94 -17.05 -15.03
CA ASP A 247 -22.15 -17.54 -15.69
C ASP A 247 -22.47 -18.97 -15.25
N ASP A 248 -21.47 -19.85 -15.16
CA ASP A 248 -21.62 -21.21 -14.66
C ASP A 248 -22.10 -21.24 -13.20
N ILE A 249 -21.54 -20.38 -12.34
CA ILE A 249 -21.99 -20.23 -10.95
C ILE A 249 -23.44 -19.75 -10.91
N THR A 250 -23.77 -18.71 -11.69
CA THR A 250 -25.13 -18.14 -11.73
C THR A 250 -26.16 -19.17 -12.21
N ALA A 251 -25.82 -19.95 -13.24
CA ALA A 251 -26.65 -21.04 -13.73
C ALA A 251 -26.84 -22.14 -12.68
N THR A 252 -25.76 -22.53 -11.98
CA THR A 252 -25.79 -23.54 -10.92
C THR A 252 -26.66 -23.10 -9.75
N VAL A 253 -26.53 -21.86 -9.29
CA VAL A 253 -27.36 -21.29 -8.20
C VAL A 253 -28.83 -21.28 -8.60
N LYS A 254 -29.15 -20.84 -9.83
CA LYS A 254 -30.53 -20.80 -10.34
C LYS A 254 -31.15 -22.20 -10.43
N ALA A 255 -30.39 -23.21 -10.87
CA ALA A 255 -30.87 -24.57 -11.01
C ALA A 255 -31.21 -25.24 -9.66
N HIS A 256 -30.51 -24.87 -8.58
CA HIS A 256 -30.68 -25.48 -7.26
C HIS A 256 -31.57 -24.65 -6.32
N GLY A 257 -32.19 -23.56 -6.79
CA GLY A 257 -32.94 -22.64 -5.95
C GLY A 257 -32.09 -22.03 -4.83
N GLY A 258 -30.78 -21.86 -5.09
CA GLY A 258 -29.81 -21.50 -4.08
C GLY A 258 -29.93 -20.05 -3.61
N ASP A 259 -29.76 -19.84 -2.31
CA ASP A 259 -29.68 -18.51 -1.68
C ASP A 259 -28.24 -17.96 -1.71
N ALA A 260 -28.04 -16.72 -1.26
CA ALA A 260 -26.76 -16.01 -1.24
C ALA A 260 -25.60 -16.80 -0.59
N ARG A 261 -25.91 -17.71 0.33
CA ARG A 261 -24.92 -18.61 0.97
C ARG A 261 -24.34 -19.64 0.00
N ILE A 262 -25.18 -20.25 -0.85
CA ILE A 262 -24.73 -21.24 -1.83
C ILE A 262 -23.89 -20.56 -2.91
N GLU A 263 -24.26 -19.35 -3.30
CA GLU A 263 -23.48 -18.50 -4.21
C GLU A 263 -22.08 -18.22 -3.66
N GLU A 264 -21.98 -17.80 -2.39
CA GLU A 264 -20.67 -17.56 -1.76
C GLU A 264 -19.82 -18.83 -1.66
N ASP A 265 -20.43 -19.98 -1.33
CA ASP A 265 -19.73 -21.26 -1.26
C ASP A 265 -19.21 -21.71 -2.64
N LEU A 266 -19.98 -21.48 -3.72
CA LEU A 266 -19.56 -21.77 -5.09
C LEU A 266 -18.43 -20.85 -5.54
N LEU A 267 -18.48 -19.56 -5.21
CA LEU A 267 -17.40 -18.62 -5.48
C LEU A 267 -16.10 -19.03 -4.77
N ARG A 268 -16.16 -19.50 -3.52
CA ARG A 268 -14.97 -20.01 -2.81
C ARG A 268 -14.40 -21.28 -3.47
N LYS A 269 -15.26 -22.12 -4.05
CA LYS A 269 -14.87 -23.37 -4.69
C LYS A 269 -14.36 -23.20 -6.13
N ALA A 270 -14.71 -22.12 -6.82
CA ALA A 270 -14.33 -21.87 -8.21
C ALA A 270 -12.81 -21.82 -8.45
N ARG A 271 -11.99 -21.64 -7.41
CA ARG A 271 -10.51 -21.76 -7.45
C ARG A 271 -9.85 -21.03 -8.64
N ILE A 272 -10.40 -19.88 -9.06
CA ILE A 272 -9.74 -19.06 -10.08
C ILE A 272 -8.53 -18.39 -9.43
N THR A 273 -7.33 -18.74 -9.90
CA THR A 273 -6.10 -18.06 -9.50
C THR A 273 -6.04 -16.69 -10.16
N ILE A 274 -6.47 -15.65 -9.43
CA ILE A 274 -6.40 -14.27 -9.89
C ILE A 274 -5.43 -13.45 -9.02
N ARG A 275 -4.46 -12.81 -9.67
CA ARG A 275 -3.57 -11.82 -9.05
C ARG A 275 -4.02 -10.43 -9.46
N PHE A 276 -4.40 -9.60 -8.50
CA PHE A 276 -4.82 -8.22 -8.74
C PHE A 276 -3.59 -7.32 -8.89
N GLY A 277 -3.19 -7.03 -10.14
CA GLY A 277 -2.08 -6.13 -10.45
C GLY A 277 -2.52 -4.70 -10.79
N MET A 278 -1.54 -3.80 -10.92
CA MET A 278 -1.74 -2.36 -11.20
C MET A 278 -2.01 -2.06 -12.69
N LEU A 279 -1.45 -2.85 -13.60
CA LEU A 279 -1.61 -2.66 -15.05
C LEU A 279 -2.63 -3.62 -15.67
N ASN A 280 -2.82 -4.77 -15.04
CA ASN A 280 -3.80 -5.79 -15.35
C ASN A 280 -3.99 -6.70 -14.14
N HIS A 281 -5.08 -7.47 -14.12
CA HIS A 281 -5.18 -8.64 -13.27
C HIS A 281 -4.68 -9.86 -14.06
N CYS A 282 -3.98 -10.77 -13.38
CA CYS A 282 -3.34 -11.92 -14.00
C CYS A 282 -3.99 -13.23 -13.53
N LEU A 283 -4.52 -14.00 -14.48
CA LEU A 283 -5.07 -15.34 -14.27
C LEU A 283 -4.01 -16.45 -14.38
N PHE A 284 -2.75 -16.13 -14.07
CA PHE A 284 -1.69 -17.13 -14.13
C PHE A 284 -1.95 -18.25 -13.13
N ASP A 285 -1.98 -19.48 -13.63
CA ASP A 285 -2.05 -20.69 -12.84
C ASP A 285 -0.70 -21.40 -12.91
N GLN A 286 -0.08 -21.64 -11.74
CA GLN A 286 1.20 -22.32 -11.67
C GLN A 286 1.11 -23.79 -12.11
N SER A 287 -0.05 -24.43 -11.93
CA SER A 287 -0.27 -25.81 -12.39
C SER A 287 -0.41 -25.91 -13.91
N ASN A 288 -0.76 -24.79 -14.56
CA ASN A 288 -0.87 -24.69 -16.01
C ASN A 288 -0.30 -23.34 -16.52
N PRO A 289 1.03 -23.20 -16.64
CA PRO A 289 1.67 -21.97 -17.07
C PRO A 289 1.47 -21.65 -18.56
N ALA A 290 0.73 -22.50 -19.30
CA ALA A 290 0.48 -22.30 -20.72
C ALA A 290 -0.21 -20.95 -20.99
N GLY A 291 0.20 -20.29 -22.08
CA GLY A 291 -0.34 -18.97 -22.47
C GLY A 291 0.20 -17.78 -21.67
N ALA A 292 1.12 -18.01 -20.71
CA ALA A 292 1.82 -16.96 -20.00
C ALA A 292 2.96 -16.38 -20.86
N VAL A 293 2.65 -15.33 -21.64
CA VAL A 293 3.61 -14.66 -22.54
C VAL A 293 4.86 -14.16 -21.81
N CYS A 294 4.75 -13.86 -20.52
CA CYS A 294 5.88 -13.43 -19.71
C CYS A 294 6.97 -14.51 -19.53
N LEU A 295 6.59 -15.79 -19.56
CA LEU A 295 7.49 -16.93 -19.41
C LEU A 295 8.06 -17.42 -20.76
N GLU A 296 7.50 -16.96 -21.88
CA GLU A 296 7.99 -17.33 -23.20
C GLU A 296 9.45 -16.89 -23.39
N ASN A 297 10.31 -17.85 -23.71
CA ASN A 297 11.74 -17.68 -23.93
C ASN A 297 12.46 -16.98 -22.76
N ALA A 298 11.96 -17.16 -21.52
CA ALA A 298 12.60 -16.63 -20.33
C ALA A 298 13.60 -17.65 -19.76
N VAL A 299 14.75 -17.16 -19.26
CA VAL A 299 15.65 -17.96 -18.44
C VAL A 299 15.19 -17.82 -17.00
N LEU A 300 14.65 -18.89 -16.43
CA LEU A 300 14.12 -18.91 -15.07
C LEU A 300 15.18 -19.48 -14.11
N PRO A 301 15.51 -18.78 -13.01
CA PRO A 301 16.30 -19.35 -11.93
C PRO A 301 15.61 -20.59 -11.35
N GLU A 302 16.42 -21.52 -10.83
CA GLU A 302 15.91 -22.69 -10.11
C GLU A 302 15.05 -22.25 -8.91
N GLY A 303 13.84 -22.82 -8.79
CA GLY A 303 12.88 -22.46 -7.74
C GLY A 303 12.01 -21.23 -8.03
N HIS A 304 12.13 -20.57 -9.19
CA HIS A 304 11.21 -19.50 -9.56
C HIS A 304 9.77 -20.02 -9.73
N THR A 305 8.81 -19.34 -9.10
CA THR A 305 7.39 -19.65 -9.19
C THR A 305 6.60 -18.39 -9.55
N GLY A 306 5.57 -18.54 -10.38
CA GLY A 306 4.70 -17.42 -10.77
C GLY A 306 5.03 -16.78 -12.13
N PRO A 307 4.32 -15.69 -12.48
CA PRO A 307 4.54 -14.95 -13.72
C PRO A 307 5.73 -13.98 -13.60
N LEU A 308 6.39 -13.69 -14.73
CA LEU A 308 7.41 -12.61 -14.81
C LEU A 308 6.76 -11.28 -15.18
N GLU A 309 6.45 -10.46 -14.18
CA GLU A 309 5.69 -9.22 -14.37
C GLU A 309 6.41 -8.16 -15.21
N ASP A 310 7.74 -8.07 -15.12
CA ASP A 310 8.56 -7.18 -15.99
C ASP A 310 8.47 -7.53 -17.48
N ARG A 311 8.03 -8.76 -17.77
CA ARG A 311 7.80 -9.27 -19.13
C ARG A 311 6.31 -9.37 -19.43
N CYS A 312 5.44 -8.82 -18.59
CA CYS A 312 4.00 -8.85 -18.80
C CYS A 312 3.64 -8.16 -20.12
N ARG A 313 2.74 -8.80 -20.86
CA ARG A 313 2.24 -8.32 -22.15
C ARG A 313 0.72 -8.28 -22.12
N PRO A 314 0.12 -7.31 -21.41
CA PRO A 314 -1.33 -7.19 -21.28
C PRO A 314 -2.04 -7.04 -22.63
N ASP A 315 -1.32 -6.53 -23.64
CA ASP A 315 -1.78 -6.36 -25.01
C ASP A 315 -2.05 -7.68 -25.75
N ARG A 316 -1.51 -8.82 -25.29
CA ARG A 316 -1.64 -10.11 -26.02
C ARG A 316 -1.65 -11.36 -25.15
N CYS A 317 -1.38 -11.22 -23.85
CA CYS A 317 -1.33 -12.35 -22.93
C CYS A 317 -2.75 -12.87 -22.65
N ARG A 318 -2.97 -14.17 -22.84
CA ARG A 318 -4.28 -14.81 -22.60
C ARG A 318 -4.69 -14.82 -21.13
N ASN A 319 -3.73 -14.71 -20.22
CA ASN A 319 -3.98 -14.64 -18.79
C ASN A 319 -4.23 -13.21 -18.30
N SER A 320 -4.26 -12.22 -19.20
CA SER A 320 -4.49 -10.82 -18.85
C SER A 320 -5.97 -10.50 -18.80
N LEU A 321 -6.42 -9.93 -17.68
CA LEU A 321 -7.72 -9.30 -17.51
C LEU A 321 -7.48 -7.80 -17.28
N ILE A 322 -7.92 -6.97 -18.24
CA ILE A 322 -7.84 -5.51 -18.12
C ILE A 322 -9.09 -5.03 -17.39
N GLY A 323 -9.02 -4.91 -16.06
CA GLY A 323 -10.06 -4.26 -15.26
C GLY A 323 -10.37 -2.83 -15.73
N VAL A 324 -11.59 -2.36 -15.47
CA VAL A 324 -12.09 -1.04 -15.85
C VAL A 324 -11.22 0.08 -15.27
N GLU A 325 -10.69 -0.12 -14.07
CA GLU A 325 -9.77 0.80 -13.39
C GLU A 325 -8.44 0.99 -14.13
N HIS A 326 -7.97 -0.02 -14.87
CA HIS A 326 -6.68 0.06 -15.55
C HIS A 326 -6.72 0.95 -16.80
N VAL A 327 -7.90 1.15 -17.39
CA VAL A 327 -8.05 1.94 -18.63
C VAL A 327 -7.53 3.36 -18.44
N ALA A 328 -7.86 3.99 -17.31
CA ALA A 328 -7.39 5.33 -16.97
C ALA A 328 -5.86 5.37 -16.72
N ILE A 329 -5.30 4.30 -16.16
CA ILE A 329 -3.85 4.16 -15.94
C ILE A 329 -3.11 4.09 -17.27
N HIS A 330 -3.58 3.23 -18.18
CA HIS A 330 -3.02 3.09 -19.54
C HIS A 330 -3.13 4.39 -20.32
N ASP A 331 -4.28 5.07 -20.29
CA ASP A 331 -4.44 6.39 -20.96
C ASP A 331 -3.49 7.44 -20.36
N SER A 332 -3.35 7.49 -19.03
CA SER A 332 -2.42 8.40 -18.37
C SER A 332 -0.96 8.15 -18.76
N HIS A 333 -0.54 6.88 -18.78
CA HIS A 333 0.80 6.48 -19.22
C HIS A 333 1.03 6.87 -20.67
N ARG A 334 0.07 6.57 -21.56
CA ARG A 334 0.10 6.97 -22.98
C ARG A 334 0.32 8.48 -23.15
N ARG A 335 -0.48 9.31 -22.48
CA ARG A 335 -0.37 10.79 -22.54
C ARG A 335 0.98 11.26 -22.03
N THR A 336 1.50 10.64 -20.99
CA THR A 336 2.83 10.95 -20.44
C THR A 336 3.94 10.64 -21.44
N GLN A 337 3.89 9.47 -22.09
CA GLN A 337 4.85 9.09 -23.12
C GLN A 337 4.81 10.02 -24.35
N LEU A 338 3.62 10.43 -24.78
CA LEU A 338 3.47 11.41 -25.87
C LEU A 338 4.12 12.75 -25.54
N LYS A 339 3.89 13.28 -24.33
CA LYS A 339 4.57 14.50 -23.85
C LYS A 339 6.08 14.33 -23.79
N LEU A 340 6.58 13.16 -23.39
CA LEU A 340 8.02 12.90 -23.38
C LEU A 340 8.63 12.93 -24.79
N LEU A 341 7.90 12.48 -25.82
CA LEU A 341 8.35 12.57 -27.22
C LEU A 341 8.47 14.01 -27.73
N GLU A 342 7.71 14.95 -27.17
CA GLU A 342 7.80 16.39 -27.50
C GLU A 342 9.08 17.03 -26.93
N THR A 343 9.81 16.34 -26.05
CA THR A 343 11.03 16.86 -25.43
C THR A 343 12.12 17.13 -26.49
N ARG A 344 12.55 18.40 -26.58
CA ARG A 344 13.60 18.81 -27.52
C ARG A 344 14.91 18.05 -27.25
N ARG A 345 15.60 17.64 -28.33
CA ARG A 345 16.88 16.92 -28.30
C ARG A 345 16.83 15.53 -27.63
N LEU A 346 15.67 14.87 -27.62
CA LEU A 346 15.58 13.48 -27.15
C LEU A 346 16.41 12.54 -28.05
N PRO A 347 17.35 11.73 -27.53
CA PRO A 347 18.15 10.82 -28.35
C PRO A 347 17.30 9.80 -29.11
N ALA A 348 17.70 9.45 -30.35
CA ALA A 348 16.96 8.51 -31.20
C ALA A 348 16.67 7.14 -30.54
N PRO A 349 17.61 6.51 -29.80
CA PRO A 349 17.31 5.26 -29.10
C PRO A 349 16.20 5.42 -28.04
N ARG A 350 16.16 6.55 -27.35
CA ARG A 350 15.13 6.85 -26.35
C ARG A 350 13.78 7.13 -27.00
N GLN A 351 13.76 7.82 -28.14
CA GLN A 351 12.54 7.98 -28.94
C GLN A 351 11.98 6.63 -29.38
N ALA A 352 12.84 5.72 -29.87
CA ALA A 352 12.42 4.39 -30.31
C ALA A 352 11.83 3.56 -29.15
N LEU A 353 12.43 3.64 -27.96
CA LEU A 353 11.89 2.98 -26.76
C LEU A 353 10.52 3.52 -26.38
N ILE A 354 10.35 4.86 -26.35
CA ILE A 354 9.07 5.48 -26.01
C ILE A 354 7.98 5.13 -27.04
N ARG A 355 8.29 5.12 -28.34
CA ARG A 355 7.34 4.72 -29.39
C ARG A 355 6.88 3.27 -29.23
N ARG A 356 7.80 2.34 -28.95
CA ARG A 356 7.45 0.94 -28.67
C ARG A 356 6.53 0.80 -27.46
N GLU A 357 6.74 1.63 -26.45
CA GLU A 357 5.88 1.63 -25.26
C GLU A 357 4.50 2.18 -25.57
N ILE A 358 4.39 3.28 -26.34
CA ILE A 358 3.11 3.81 -26.83
C ILE A 358 2.37 2.75 -27.66
N GLU A 359 3.05 2.06 -28.58
CA GLU A 359 2.45 1.00 -29.40
C GLU A 359 1.83 -0.12 -28.55
N ARG A 360 2.49 -0.52 -27.45
CA ARG A 360 1.96 -1.53 -26.52
C ARG A 360 0.71 -1.03 -25.81
N VAL A 361 0.74 0.20 -25.30
CA VAL A 361 -0.39 0.80 -24.59
C VAL A 361 -1.57 1.03 -25.54
N ASP A 362 -1.30 1.46 -26.77
CA ASP A 362 -2.31 1.62 -27.81
C ASP A 362 -2.97 0.29 -28.16
N ALA A 363 -2.21 -0.81 -28.21
CA ALA A 363 -2.78 -2.14 -28.40
C ALA A 363 -3.73 -2.53 -27.26
N VAL A 364 -3.36 -2.28 -25.99
CA VAL A 364 -4.24 -2.51 -24.83
C VAL A 364 -5.54 -1.69 -24.96
N LEU A 365 -5.43 -0.39 -25.19
CA LEU A 365 -6.59 0.50 -25.31
C LEU A 365 -7.46 0.16 -26.54
N ALA A 366 -6.86 -0.34 -27.62
CA ALA A 366 -7.60 -0.80 -28.79
C ALA A 366 -8.44 -2.04 -28.48
N HIS A 367 -7.93 -2.99 -27.68
CA HIS A 367 -8.70 -4.14 -27.20
C HIS A 367 -9.92 -3.70 -26.38
N VAL A 368 -9.72 -2.81 -25.42
CA VAL A 368 -10.80 -2.25 -24.59
C VAL A 368 -11.88 -1.61 -25.46
N ARG A 369 -11.51 -0.69 -26.37
CA ARG A 369 -12.46 0.00 -27.26
C ARG A 369 -13.18 -0.95 -28.22
N LYS A 370 -12.57 -2.07 -28.59
CA LYS A 370 -13.20 -3.08 -29.45
C LYS A 370 -14.33 -3.77 -28.70
N GLU A 371 -14.07 -4.17 -27.46
CA GLU A 371 -15.04 -4.86 -26.61
C GLU A 371 -16.15 -3.93 -26.10
N GLU A 372 -15.87 -2.66 -25.83
CA GLU A 372 -16.91 -1.68 -25.45
C GLU A 372 -17.94 -1.38 -26.56
N ARG A 373 -17.59 -1.67 -27.82
CA ARG A 373 -18.46 -1.48 -28.99
C ARG A 373 -19.20 -2.75 -29.41
N SER A 374 -18.80 -3.90 -28.86
CA SER A 374 -19.45 -5.20 -29.09
C SER A 374 -20.56 -5.42 -28.06
#